data_AF-A0A662DRX1-F1
#
_entry.id   AF-A0A662DRX1-F1
#
_cell.length_a   1.000
_cell.length_b   1.000
_cell.length_c   1.000
_cell.angle_alpha   90.00
_cell.angle_beta   90.00
_cell.angle_gamma   90.00
#
_symmetry.space_group_name_H-M   'P 1'
#
loop_
_entity.id
_entity.type
_entity.pdbx_description
1 polymer ?
#
loop_
_entity_poly.entity_id
_entity_poly.type
_entity_poly.pdbx_seq_one_letter_code
_entity_poly.pdbx_strand_id
1 'polypeptide(L)' 'MTTRRPLISGNWKMHNNHFEAIQSVQKLHYLIPKETLEGVDVSIHPPFT' A
#
# COMPACT_ATOMS: atom_id res chain seq x y z
N MET A 1 -16.56 22.09 -7.11
CA MET A 1 -16.59 20.64 -7.33
C MET A 1 -15.66 20.01 -6.30
N THR A 2 -16.12 19.04 -5.51
CA THR A 2 -15.26 18.36 -4.54
C THR A 2 -14.28 17.45 -5.26
N THR A 3 -12.98 17.77 -5.19
CA THR A 3 -11.93 16.96 -5.80
C THR A 3 -11.81 15.65 -5.02
N ARG A 4 -12.09 14.52 -5.68
CA ARG A 4 -11.92 13.21 -5.04
C ARG A 4 -10.43 12.91 -4.90
N ARG A 5 -10.03 12.47 -3.71
CA ARG A 5 -8.69 11.97 -3.46
C ARG A 5 -8.52 10.59 -4.11
N PRO A 6 -7.50 10.35 -4.94
CA PRO A 6 -7.26 9.04 -5.54
C PRO A 6 -6.89 8.00 -4.47
N LEU A 7 -7.36 6.77 -4.67
CA LEU A 7 -7.00 5.60 -3.86
C LEU A 7 -6.22 4.60 -4.74
N ILE A 8 -5.02 4.24 -4.30
CA ILE A 8 -4.22 3.17 -4.89
C ILE A 8 -4.36 1.92 -4.00
N SER A 9 -4.94 0.87 -4.55
CA SER A 9 -5.20 -0.38 -3.83
C SER A 9 -4.35 -1.51 -4.38
N GLY A 10 -3.46 -2.04 -3.55
CA GLY A 10 -2.60 -3.18 -3.85
C GLY A 10 -3.23 -4.49 -3.38
N ASN A 11 -3.89 -5.21 -4.30
CA ASN A 11 -4.39 -6.56 -4.02
C ASN A 11 -3.29 -7.60 -4.25
N TRP A 12 -2.78 -8.21 -3.18
CA TRP A 12 -1.74 -9.23 -3.26
C TRP A 12 -2.27 -10.58 -3.73
N LYS A 13 -3.60 -10.76 -3.73
CA LYS A 13 -4.25 -12.03 -4.02
C LYS A 13 -3.69 -13.10 -3.07
N MET A 14 -3.34 -14.28 -3.60
CA MET A 14 -2.79 -15.39 -2.82
C MET A 14 -1.27 -15.46 -2.95
N HIS A 15 -0.59 -14.35 -2.64
CA HIS A 15 0.87 -14.24 -2.65
C HIS A 15 1.39 -13.66 -1.33
N ASN A 16 2.64 -14.00 -1.04
CA ASN A 16 3.42 -13.63 0.13
C ASN A 16 2.98 -14.34 1.42
N ASN A 17 3.95 -14.87 2.16
CA ASN A 17 3.80 -15.23 3.56
C ASN A 17 3.98 -14.00 4.48
N HIS A 18 3.79 -14.16 5.78
CA HIS A 18 3.88 -13.06 6.75
C HIS A 18 5.27 -12.39 6.82
N PHE A 19 6.37 -13.09 6.54
CA PHE A 19 7.70 -12.47 6.49
C PHE A 19 7.86 -11.59 5.24
N GLU A 20 7.45 -12.11 4.08
CA GLU A 20 7.48 -11.39 2.80
C GLU A 20 6.53 -10.18 2.82
N ALA A 21 5.39 -10.31 3.52
CA ALA A 21 4.43 -9.25 3.76
C ALA A 21 5.06 -8.07 4.51
N ILE A 22 5.69 -8.34 5.64
CA ILE A 22 6.37 -7.34 6.47
C ILE A 22 7.46 -6.64 5.65
N GLN A 23 8.30 -7.41 4.97
CA GLN A 23 9.37 -6.86 4.15
C GLN A 23 8.82 -5.97 3.02
N SER A 24 7.75 -6.40 2.36
CA SER A 24 7.11 -5.63 1.28
C SER A 24 6.55 -4.31 1.77
N VAL A 25 5.86 -4.29 2.92
CA VAL A 25 5.32 -3.07 3.50
C VAL A 25 6.43 -2.13 3.98
N GLN A 26 7.48 -2.66 4.62
CA GLN A 26 8.64 -1.87 5.02
C GLN A 26 9.34 -1.22 3.81
N LYS A 27 9.53 -1.99 2.74
CA LYS A 27 10.11 -1.49 1.50
C LYS A 27 9.25 -0.41 0.85
N LEU A 28 7.92 -0.60 0.82
CA LEU A 28 6.99 0.41 0.31
C LEU A 28 7.06 1.70 1.14
N HIS A 29 7.06 1.59 2.47
CA HIS A 29 7.18 2.75 3.36
C HIS A 29 8.49 3.52 3.13
N TYR A 30 9.60 2.80 2.90
CA TYR A 30 10.89 3.43 2.62
C TYR A 30 10.95 4.12 1.25
N LEU A 31 10.35 3.51 0.21
CA LEU A 31 10.44 4.00 -1.16
C LEU A 31 9.46 5.14 -1.48
N ILE A 32 8.34 5.25 -0.75
CA ILE A 32 7.30 6.24 -1.02
C ILE A 32 7.61 7.54 -0.25
N PRO A 33 7.82 8.69 -0.93
CA PRO A 33 7.97 9.98 -0.27
C PRO A 33 6.70 10.40 0.47
N LYS A 34 6.84 11.07 1.61
CA LYS A 34 5.71 11.47 2.46
C LYS A 34 4.77 12.44 1.74
N GLU A 35 5.32 13.32 0.91
CA GLU A 35 4.58 14.32 0.14
C GLU A 35 3.62 13.65 -0.85
N THR A 36 3.98 12.47 -1.38
CA THR A 36 3.09 11.68 -2.24
C THR A 36 1.82 11.29 -1.48
N LEU A 37 1.96 10.90 -0.22
CA LEU A 37 0.85 10.51 0.65
C LEU A 37 -0.01 11.70 1.10
N GLU A 38 0.30 12.94 0.71
CA GLU A 38 -0.59 14.08 0.93
C GLU A 38 -1.66 14.20 -0.15
N GLY A 39 -1.44 13.62 -1.33
CA GLY A 39 -2.34 13.68 -2.47
C GLY A 39 -3.09 12.40 -2.79
N VAL A 40 -2.72 11.26 -2.19
CA VAL A 40 -3.25 9.93 -2.50
C VAL A 40 -3.44 9.11 -1.24
N ASP A 41 -4.45 8.23 -1.24
CA ASP A 41 -4.59 7.17 -0.25
C ASP A 41 -4.01 5.88 -0.79
N VAL A 42 -3.31 5.11 0.06
CA VAL A 42 -2.73 3.82 -0.30
C VAL A 42 -3.28 2.75 0.63
N SER A 43 -3.74 1.64 0.04
CA SER A 43 -4.22 0.47 0.77
C SER A 43 -3.55 -0.79 0.24
N ILE A 44 -3.32 -1.76 1.12
CA ILE A 44 -2.73 -3.06 0.78
C ILE A 44 -3.67 -4.14 1.31
N HIS A 45 -3.96 -5.14 0.49
CA HIS A 45 -4.85 -6.26 0.81
C HIS A 45 -4.04 -7.56 0.75
N PRO A 46 -3.38 -7.95 1.86
CA PRO A 46 -2.66 -9.21 1.96
C PRO A 46 -3.64 -10.41 2.05
N PRO A 47 -3.15 -11.65 1.83
CA PRO A 47 -3.85 -12.85 2.30
C PRO A 47 -4.15 -12.77 3.81
N PHE A 48 -5.10 -13.57 4.30
CA PHE A 48 -5.47 -13.58 5.72
C PHE A 48 -4.38 -14.09 6.68
N THR A 49 -3.39 -14.83 6.14
CA THR A 49 -2.38 -15.60 6.89
C THR A 49 -1.18 -14.78 7.34
#